data_AF-A0A3N5SJB4-F1
#
_entry.id   AF-A0A3N5SJB4-F1
#
_cell.length_a   1.000
_cell.length_b   1.000
_cell.length_c   1.000
_cell.angle_alpha   90.00
_cell.angle_beta   90.00
_cell.angle_gamma   90.00
#
_symmetry.space_group_name_H-M   'P 1'
#
loop_
_entity.id
_entity.type
_entity.pdbx_description
1 polymer ?
#
loop_
_entity_poly.entity_id
_entity_poly.type
_entity_poly.pdbx_seq_one_letter_code
_entity_poly.pdbx_strand_id
1 'polypeptide(L)'
;MERTKDNNFLTSFRTAAWLGWQIESNWADPFLFAVYSIIKPISAAAILVVMYSIITSGDFDSPVFPYIYLGNAFYIYVAAILVGISWTIIDDREHYRTMKYIYTAPVSFPVYLLGRSVAKFLIGSLSVFITILFGVLFLKVPLVLSQVNWPLFLAGLITGLIMLTMIGYLIAGLTMVTARHYIAIGESVAGALYL
;
A
#
# COMPACT_ATOMS: atom_id res chain seq x y z
N MET A 1 -39.65 3.74 10.82
CA MET A 1 -39.06 4.51 9.70
C MET A 1 -37.92 3.68 9.13
N GLU A 2 -38.26 2.82 8.18
CA GLU A 2 -37.37 1.83 7.58
C GLU A 2 -36.54 2.55 6.52
N ARG A 3 -35.30 2.91 6.89
CA ARG A 3 -34.42 3.73 6.06
C ARG A 3 -33.79 2.82 5.02
N THR A 4 -34.23 2.96 3.77
CA THR A 4 -33.70 2.35 2.55
C THR A 4 -32.18 2.18 2.61
N LYS A 5 -31.72 0.94 2.87
CA LYS A 5 -30.32 0.59 3.15
C LYS A 5 -29.47 0.40 1.89
N ASP A 6 -30.09 0.35 0.71
CA ASP A 6 -29.44 -0.29 -0.44
C ASP A 6 -28.59 0.65 -1.32
N ASN A 7 -28.85 1.97 -1.30
CA ASN A 7 -28.00 2.96 -2.00
C ASN A 7 -26.84 3.52 -1.16
N ASN A 8 -26.65 3.03 0.08
CA ASN A 8 -25.66 3.61 1.01
C ASN A 8 -24.24 3.06 0.85
N PHE A 9 -24.05 1.82 0.41
CA PHE A 9 -22.72 1.20 0.40
C PHE A 9 -21.76 1.83 -0.62
N LEU A 10 -22.19 1.93 -1.88
CA LEU A 10 -21.37 2.50 -2.95
C LEU A 10 -21.07 3.99 -2.70
N THR A 11 -22.08 4.73 -2.24
CA THR A 11 -21.94 6.14 -1.89
C THR A 11 -20.98 6.35 -0.73
N SER A 12 -21.07 5.51 0.32
CA SER A 12 -20.16 5.54 1.47
C SER A 12 -18.72 5.20 1.03
N PHE A 13 -18.56 4.14 0.23
CA PHE A 13 -17.27 3.75 -0.31
C PHE A 13 -16.62 4.85 -1.14
N ARG A 14 -17.37 5.42 -2.10
CA ARG A 14 -16.89 6.51 -2.97
C ARG A 14 -16.51 7.75 -2.17
N THR A 15 -17.32 8.13 -1.20
CA THR A 15 -17.06 9.30 -0.34
C THR A 15 -15.81 9.07 0.52
N ALA A 16 -15.68 7.87 1.09
CA ALA A 16 -14.50 7.50 1.89
C ALA A 16 -13.22 7.45 1.03
N ALA A 17 -13.30 6.94 -0.20
CA ALA A 17 -12.19 6.92 -1.14
C ALA A 17 -11.78 8.33 -1.59
N TRP A 18 -12.76 9.20 -1.85
CA TRP A 18 -12.49 10.60 -2.16
C TRP A 18 -11.85 11.33 -0.98
N LEU A 19 -12.36 11.15 0.23
CA LEU A 19 -11.78 11.69 1.46
C LEU A 19 -10.34 11.21 1.64
N GLY A 20 -10.10 9.90 1.45
CA GLY A 20 -8.76 9.32 1.49
C GLY A 20 -7.82 9.99 0.51
N TRP A 21 -8.25 10.18 -0.74
CA TRP A 21 -7.44 10.85 -1.75
C TRP A 21 -7.09 12.29 -1.35
N GLN A 22 -8.07 13.06 -0.87
CA GLN A 22 -7.84 14.44 -0.44
C GLN A 22 -6.84 14.52 0.73
N ILE A 23 -6.93 13.60 1.69
CA ILE A 23 -5.99 13.55 2.83
C ILE A 23 -4.56 13.23 2.35
N GLU A 24 -4.40 12.26 1.45
CA GLU A 24 -3.09 11.80 0.99
C GLU A 24 -2.42 12.72 -0.04
N SER A 25 -3.20 13.50 -0.80
CA SER A 25 -2.67 14.34 -1.90
C SER A 25 -2.50 15.81 -1.55
N ASN A 26 -3.29 16.38 -0.63
CA ASN A 26 -3.32 17.83 -0.40
C ASN A 26 -2.27 18.37 0.57
N TRP A 27 -1.32 17.56 1.05
CA TRP A 27 -0.31 18.01 2.01
C TRP A 27 0.75 18.95 1.40
N ALA A 28 0.86 19.00 0.06
CA ALA A 28 1.81 19.83 -0.67
C ALA A 28 1.20 20.38 -1.96
N ASP A 29 1.92 21.30 -2.62
CA ASP A 29 1.60 21.68 -3.98
C ASP A 29 1.71 20.48 -4.95
N PRO A 30 0.98 20.48 -6.08
CA PRO A 30 0.92 19.33 -6.98
C PRO A 30 2.29 18.91 -7.54
N PHE A 31 3.23 19.86 -7.69
CA PHE A 31 4.55 19.56 -8.23
C PHE A 31 5.41 18.85 -7.18
N LEU A 32 5.47 19.36 -5.95
CA LEU A 32 6.20 18.72 -4.86
C LEU A 32 5.63 17.33 -4.53
N PHE A 33 4.30 17.18 -4.56
CA PHE A 33 3.64 15.88 -4.42
C PHE A 33 4.14 14.89 -5.48
N ALA A 34 4.12 15.28 -6.77
CA ALA A 34 4.55 14.41 -7.86
C ALA A 34 6.02 14.02 -7.75
N VAL A 35 6.90 14.98 -7.44
CA VAL A 35 8.34 14.74 -7.25
C VAL A 35 8.57 13.76 -6.10
N TYR A 36 7.91 13.96 -4.96
CA TYR A 36 8.05 13.08 -3.80
C TYR A 36 7.54 11.67 -4.07
N SER A 37 6.40 11.53 -4.77
CA SER A 37 5.84 10.25 -5.18
C SER A 37 6.76 9.46 -6.12
N ILE A 38 7.64 10.12 -6.87
CA ILE A 38 8.60 9.48 -7.77
C ILE A 38 9.91 9.17 -7.05
N ILE A 39 10.48 10.14 -6.34
CA ILE A 39 11.80 9.99 -5.71
C ILE A 39 11.75 8.95 -4.59
N LYS A 40 10.72 8.97 -3.74
CA LYS A 40 10.61 8.08 -2.58
C LYS A 40 10.75 6.59 -2.93
N PRO A 41 9.97 6.01 -3.87
CA PRO A 41 10.11 4.60 -4.22
C PRO A 41 11.46 4.28 -4.89
N ILE A 42 11.99 5.18 -5.71
CA ILE A 42 13.32 5.00 -6.34
C ILE A 42 14.41 4.97 -5.28
N SER A 43 14.39 5.90 -4.32
CA SER A 43 15.36 5.93 -3.21
C SER A 43 15.27 4.68 -2.35
N ALA A 44 14.06 4.20 -2.03
CA ALA A 44 13.88 2.96 -1.27
C ALA A 44 14.44 1.74 -2.03
N ALA A 45 14.19 1.64 -3.34
CA ALA A 45 14.74 0.58 -4.18
C ALA A 45 16.27 0.67 -4.33
N ALA A 46 16.82 1.89 -4.38
CA ALA A 46 18.26 2.11 -4.50
C ALA A 46 19.04 1.54 -3.31
N ILE A 47 18.47 1.54 -2.10
CA ILE A 47 19.09 0.91 -0.92
C ILE A 47 19.37 -0.58 -1.21
N LEU A 48 18.37 -1.29 -1.74
CA LEU A 48 18.52 -2.70 -2.10
C LEU A 48 19.55 -2.90 -3.20
N VAL A 49 19.52 -2.07 -4.25
CA VAL A 49 20.46 -2.16 -5.37
C VAL A 49 21.90 -1.96 -4.90
N VAL A 50 22.15 -0.96 -4.05
CA VAL A 50 23.46 -0.70 -3.46
C VAL A 50 23.89 -1.86 -2.57
N MET A 51 23.00 -2.35 -1.71
CA MET A 51 23.28 -3.50 -0.84
C MET A 51 23.64 -4.74 -1.66
N TYR A 52 22.87 -5.06 -2.69
CA TYR A 52 23.13 -6.17 -3.59
C TYR A 52 24.48 -6.00 -4.29
N SER A 53 24.76 -4.82 -4.85
CA SER A 53 26.04 -4.50 -5.50
C SER A 53 27.24 -4.73 -4.60
N ILE A 54 27.15 -4.39 -3.32
CA ILE A 54 28.25 -4.56 -2.37
C ILE A 54 28.45 -6.05 -2.06
N ILE A 55 27.36 -6.81 -1.87
CA ILE A 55 27.43 -8.24 -1.53
C ILE A 55 27.92 -9.09 -2.70
N THR A 56 27.45 -8.81 -3.92
CA THR A 56 27.80 -9.58 -5.12
C THR A 56 28.96 -8.99 -5.91
N SER A 57 29.63 -7.96 -5.38
CA SER A 57 30.68 -7.22 -6.09
C SER A 57 30.25 -6.67 -7.47
N GLY A 58 28.97 -6.33 -7.60
CA GLY A 58 28.39 -5.74 -8.81
C GLY A 58 27.90 -6.74 -9.86
N ASP A 59 27.71 -8.01 -9.52
CA ASP A 59 27.16 -9.03 -10.44
C ASP A 59 25.64 -8.88 -10.63
N PHE A 60 25.24 -7.92 -11.47
CA PHE A 60 23.83 -7.70 -11.85
C PHE A 60 23.33 -8.63 -12.98
N ASP A 61 24.24 -9.38 -13.60
CA ASP A 61 23.90 -10.35 -14.65
C ASP A 61 23.35 -11.65 -14.07
N SER A 62 23.60 -11.89 -12.78
CA SER A 62 23.01 -13.00 -12.05
C SER A 62 21.47 -13.00 -12.12
N PRO A 63 20.83 -14.14 -12.43
CA PRO A 63 19.38 -14.28 -12.42
C PRO A 63 18.74 -13.93 -11.07
N VAL A 64 19.51 -13.95 -9.98
CA VAL A 64 19.05 -13.62 -8.62
C VAL A 64 18.62 -12.16 -8.51
N PHE A 65 19.30 -11.25 -9.21
CA PHE A 65 19.03 -9.81 -9.11
C PHE A 65 17.60 -9.44 -9.55
N PRO A 66 17.11 -9.85 -10.73
CA PRO A 66 15.72 -9.64 -11.14
C PRO A 66 14.69 -10.17 -10.14
N TYR A 67 14.91 -11.36 -9.56
CA TYR A 67 13.97 -11.95 -8.60
C TYR A 67 13.84 -11.11 -7.33
N ILE A 68 14.96 -10.70 -6.73
CA ILE A 68 14.95 -9.89 -5.52
C ILE A 68 14.41 -8.48 -5.82
N TYR A 69 14.80 -7.88 -6.95
CA TYR A 69 14.36 -6.55 -7.33
C TYR A 69 12.84 -6.48 -7.56
N LEU A 70 12.29 -7.42 -8.31
CA LEU A 70 10.83 -7.51 -8.53
C LEU A 70 10.09 -7.85 -7.24
N GLY A 71 10.63 -8.76 -6.43
CA GLY A 71 10.08 -9.09 -5.12
C GLY A 71 9.95 -7.83 -4.24
N ASN A 72 11.00 -7.02 -4.16
CA ASN A 72 10.99 -5.75 -3.44
C ASN A 72 9.99 -4.74 -4.03
N ALA A 73 9.90 -4.65 -5.36
CA ALA A 73 8.92 -3.78 -6.00
C ALA A 73 7.49 -4.15 -5.60
N PHE A 74 7.13 -5.44 -5.61
CA PHE A 74 5.81 -5.90 -5.16
C PHE A 74 5.61 -5.82 -3.65
N TYR A 75 6.68 -5.93 -2.86
CA TYR A 75 6.62 -5.80 -1.41
C TYR A 75 6.13 -4.42 -0.95
N ILE A 76 6.25 -3.38 -1.79
CA ILE A 76 5.63 -2.07 -1.56
C ILE A 76 4.12 -2.19 -1.27
N TYR A 77 3.41 -3.16 -1.87
CA TYR A 77 1.99 -3.39 -1.60
C TYR A 77 1.71 -3.80 -0.15
N VAL A 78 2.64 -4.49 0.52
CA VAL A 78 2.50 -4.87 1.93
C VAL A 78 2.39 -3.62 2.78
N ALA A 79 3.31 -2.67 2.62
CA ALA A 79 3.25 -1.40 3.34
C ALA A 79 2.02 -0.57 2.92
N ALA A 80 1.74 -0.46 1.62
CA ALA A 80 0.65 0.38 1.12
C ALA A 80 -0.75 -0.09 1.57
N ILE A 81 -0.98 -1.40 1.66
CA ILE A 81 -2.30 -1.97 1.94
C ILE A 81 -2.41 -2.41 3.38
N LEU A 82 -1.57 -3.36 3.82
CA LEU A 82 -1.69 -3.95 5.15
C LEU A 82 -1.42 -2.89 6.23
N VAL A 83 -0.30 -2.19 6.12
CA VAL A 83 0.06 -1.12 7.06
C VAL A 83 -0.85 0.09 6.81
N GLY A 84 -1.10 0.42 5.55
CA GLY A 84 -1.97 1.53 5.14
C GLY A 84 -3.37 1.51 5.76
N ILE A 85 -4.08 0.36 5.71
CA ILE A 85 -5.41 0.19 6.30
C ILE A 85 -5.37 0.44 7.81
N SER A 86 -4.44 -0.19 8.52
CA SER A 86 -4.28 0.01 9.96
C SER A 86 -3.99 1.47 10.31
N TRP A 87 -3.16 2.15 9.51
CA TRP A 87 -2.87 3.57 9.72
C TRP A 87 -4.10 4.47 9.55
N THR A 88 -5.06 4.12 8.67
CA THR A 88 -6.27 4.95 8.53
C THR A 88 -7.06 5.06 9.83
N ILE A 89 -7.12 3.98 10.62
CA ILE A 89 -7.74 3.98 11.94
C ILE A 89 -6.98 4.84 12.92
N ILE A 90 -5.65 4.71 12.92
CA ILE A 90 -4.77 5.48 13.79
C ILE A 90 -4.93 6.97 13.51
N ASP A 91 -4.91 7.37 12.24
CA ASP A 91 -5.11 8.77 11.83
C ASP A 91 -6.47 9.30 12.28
N ASP A 92 -7.54 8.54 12.01
CA ASP A 92 -8.90 8.95 12.39
C ASP A 92 -9.11 8.98 13.91
N ARG A 93 -8.36 8.17 14.69
CA ARG A 93 -8.43 8.13 16.16
C ARG A 93 -7.61 9.21 16.84
N GLU A 94 -6.33 9.30 16.49
CA GLU A 94 -5.33 10.05 17.24
C GLU A 94 -5.08 11.43 16.63
N HIS A 95 -4.92 11.47 15.31
CA HIS A 95 -4.56 12.68 14.60
C HIS A 95 -5.78 13.58 14.36
N TYR A 96 -6.82 13.04 13.71
CA TYR A 96 -8.04 13.78 13.39
C TYR A 96 -9.11 13.71 14.49
N ARG A 97 -9.05 12.69 15.36
CA ARG A 97 -10.03 12.46 16.46
C ARG A 97 -11.49 12.41 15.99
N THR A 98 -11.69 11.98 14.74
CA THR A 98 -13.01 11.92 14.09
C THR A 98 -13.70 10.58 14.25
N MET A 99 -13.00 9.58 14.81
CA MET A 99 -13.51 8.21 14.97
C MET A 99 -14.91 8.12 15.60
N LYS A 100 -15.20 8.91 16.65
CA LYS A 100 -16.52 8.93 17.30
C LYS A 100 -17.64 9.35 16.33
N TYR A 101 -17.39 10.35 15.49
CA TYR A 101 -18.36 10.82 14.50
C TYR A 101 -18.62 9.77 13.42
N ILE A 102 -17.58 9.08 12.97
CA ILE A 102 -17.68 8.00 11.98
C ILE A 102 -18.56 6.85 12.50
N TYR A 103 -18.43 6.49 13.78
CA TYR A 103 -19.26 5.46 14.42
C TYR A 103 -20.75 5.83 14.54
N THR A 104 -21.06 7.12 14.72
CA THR A 104 -22.45 7.59 14.78
C THR A 104 -23.08 7.84 13.41
N ALA A 105 -22.27 7.93 12.36
CA ALA A 105 -22.74 8.13 11.01
C ALA A 105 -23.39 6.83 10.46
N PRO A 106 -24.36 6.93 9.53
CA PRO A 106 -25.01 5.78 8.92
C PRO A 106 -24.12 5.13 7.84
N VAL A 107 -22.86 4.83 8.16
CA VAL A 107 -21.88 4.23 7.26
C VAL A 107 -21.37 2.91 7.85
N SER A 108 -21.17 1.91 7.01
CA SER A 108 -20.55 0.65 7.45
C SER A 108 -19.05 0.86 7.64
N PHE A 109 -18.57 0.65 8.86
CA PHE A 109 -17.18 0.90 9.23
C PHE A 109 -16.16 0.13 8.37
N PRO A 110 -16.33 -1.16 8.05
CA PRO A 110 -15.41 -1.86 7.16
C PRO A 110 -15.34 -1.26 5.75
N VAL A 111 -16.49 -0.88 5.17
CA VAL A 111 -16.54 -0.30 3.81
C VAL A 111 -15.91 1.10 3.79
N TYR A 112 -16.10 1.87 4.87
CA TYR A 112 -15.41 3.14 5.06
C TYR A 112 -13.88 2.95 5.08
N LEU A 113 -13.38 1.98 5.83
CA LEU A 113 -11.94 1.67 5.88
C LEU A 113 -11.39 1.19 4.54
N LEU A 114 -12.12 0.31 3.83
CA LEU A 114 -11.76 -0.10 2.47
C LEU A 114 -11.60 1.13 1.58
N GLY A 115 -12.60 2.03 1.62
CA GLY A 115 -12.62 3.27 0.85
C GLY A 115 -11.44 4.15 1.19
N ARG A 116 -11.20 4.45 2.47
CA ARG A 116 -10.07 5.27 2.94
C ARG A 116 -8.72 4.74 2.45
N SER A 117 -8.60 3.43 2.30
CA SER A 117 -7.36 2.75 1.90
C SER A 117 -7.12 2.73 0.39
N VAL A 118 -8.12 3.08 -0.43
CA VAL A 118 -7.98 3.15 -1.89
C VAL A 118 -6.89 4.14 -2.30
N ALA A 119 -6.78 5.28 -1.64
CA ALA A 119 -5.76 6.28 -1.95
C ALA A 119 -4.34 5.70 -1.74
N LYS A 120 -4.12 5.01 -0.62
CA LYS A 120 -2.85 4.34 -0.32
C LYS A 120 -2.55 3.22 -1.31
N PHE A 121 -3.57 2.45 -1.72
CA PHE A 121 -3.43 1.45 -2.78
C PHE A 121 -2.99 2.09 -4.11
N LEU A 122 -3.63 3.18 -4.54
CA LEU A 122 -3.28 3.88 -5.80
C LEU A 122 -1.86 4.43 -5.77
N ILE A 123 -1.46 5.08 -4.68
CA ILE A 123 -0.10 5.59 -4.49
C ILE A 123 0.91 4.43 -4.43
N GLY A 124 0.55 3.32 -3.80
CA GLY A 124 1.35 2.09 -3.77
C GLY A 124 1.52 1.47 -5.15
N SER A 125 0.46 1.34 -5.94
CA SER A 125 0.51 0.86 -7.33
C SER A 125 1.37 1.76 -8.21
N LEU A 126 1.26 3.07 -8.06
CA LEU A 126 2.11 4.03 -8.76
C LEU A 126 3.58 3.83 -8.36
N SER A 127 3.85 3.64 -7.07
CA SER A 127 5.19 3.38 -6.55
C SER A 127 5.79 2.08 -7.10
N VAL A 128 5.02 0.99 -7.13
CA VAL A 128 5.43 -0.30 -7.71
C VAL A 128 5.75 -0.13 -9.19
N PHE A 129 4.88 0.56 -9.94
CA PHE A 129 5.08 0.83 -11.37
C PHE A 129 6.36 1.64 -11.62
N ILE A 130 6.59 2.70 -10.84
CA ILE A 130 7.80 3.54 -10.95
C ILE A 130 9.05 2.72 -10.64
N THR A 131 9.02 1.88 -9.59
CA THR A 131 10.15 1.02 -9.24
C THR A 131 10.46 0.03 -10.37
N ILE A 132 9.47 -0.66 -10.92
CA ILE A 132 9.68 -1.59 -12.04
C ILE A 132 10.22 -0.84 -13.27
N LEU A 133 9.64 0.32 -13.60
CA LEU A 133 10.08 1.13 -14.73
C LEU A 133 11.53 1.59 -14.57
N PHE A 134 11.93 2.00 -13.37
CA PHE A 134 13.30 2.39 -13.05
C PHE A 134 14.27 1.21 -13.24
N GLY A 135 13.91 0.02 -12.74
CA GLY A 135 14.71 -1.19 -12.91
C GLY A 135 14.92 -1.59 -14.38
N VAL A 136 13.88 -1.48 -15.20
CA VAL A 136 13.97 -1.77 -16.64
C VAL A 136 14.85 -0.75 -17.37
N LEU A 137 14.66 0.55 -17.10
CA LEU A 137 15.34 1.61 -17.84
C LEU A 137 16.80 1.80 -17.43
N PHE A 138 17.09 1.79 -16.13
CA PHE A 138 18.42 2.13 -15.60
C PHE A 138 19.26 0.90 -15.27
N LEU A 139 18.64 -0.15 -14.73
CA LEU A 139 19.34 -1.36 -14.28
C LEU A 139 19.27 -2.48 -15.33
N LYS A 140 18.59 -2.24 -16.46
CA LYS A 140 18.42 -3.17 -17.59
C LYS A 140 17.94 -4.56 -17.14
N VAL A 141 17.07 -4.59 -16.14
CA VAL A 141 16.50 -5.85 -15.62
C VAL A 141 15.85 -6.61 -16.78
N PRO A 142 16.26 -7.87 -17.07
CA PRO A 142 15.72 -8.66 -18.18
C PRO A 142 14.25 -9.03 -17.91
N LEU A 143 13.33 -8.18 -18.36
CA LEU A 143 11.89 -8.44 -18.34
C LEU A 143 11.41 -8.89 -19.72
N VAL A 144 11.30 -10.22 -19.89
CA VAL A 144 10.71 -10.81 -21.08
C VAL A 144 9.20 -10.95 -20.88
N LEU A 145 8.44 -9.93 -21.26
CA LEU A 145 6.97 -9.88 -21.09
C LEU A 145 6.23 -11.04 -21.79
N SER A 146 6.83 -11.66 -22.80
CA SER A 146 6.26 -12.83 -23.52
C SER A 146 6.35 -14.14 -22.75
N GLN A 147 7.25 -14.24 -21.76
CA GLN A 147 7.38 -15.43 -20.90
C GLN A 147 6.47 -15.35 -19.67
N VAL A 148 5.85 -14.20 -19.42
CA VAL A 148 4.98 -13.98 -18.26
C VAL A 148 3.65 -14.70 -18.48
N ASN A 149 3.30 -15.61 -17.57
CA ASN A 149 1.97 -16.19 -17.51
C ASN A 149 0.99 -15.17 -16.88
N TRP A 150 0.43 -14.30 -17.72
CA TRP A 150 -0.48 -13.24 -17.30
C TRP A 150 -1.69 -13.72 -16.50
N PRO A 151 -2.38 -14.83 -16.85
CA PRO A 151 -3.45 -15.38 -16.03
C PRO A 151 -3.02 -15.72 -14.61
N LEU A 152 -1.89 -16.43 -14.46
CA LEU A 152 -1.37 -16.82 -13.15
C LEU A 152 -0.92 -15.60 -12.34
N PHE A 153 -0.26 -14.65 -13.01
CA PHE A 153 0.17 -13.39 -12.40
C PHE A 153 -1.02 -12.59 -11.85
N LEU A 154 -2.07 -12.40 -12.65
CA LEU A 154 -3.26 -11.65 -12.22
C LEU A 154 -4.01 -12.36 -11.09
N ALA A 155 -4.17 -13.69 -11.18
CA ALA A 155 -4.78 -14.48 -10.12
C ALA A 155 -4.00 -14.39 -8.80
N GLY A 156 -2.66 -14.51 -8.88
CA GLY A 156 -1.76 -14.36 -7.73
C GLY A 156 -1.81 -12.95 -7.14
N LEU A 157 -1.76 -11.91 -7.98
CA LEU A 157 -1.85 -10.52 -7.56
C LEU A 157 -3.16 -10.26 -6.82
N ILE A 158 -4.30 -10.62 -7.40
CA ILE A 158 -5.62 -10.40 -6.79
C ILE A 158 -5.72 -11.14 -5.45
N THR A 159 -5.29 -12.40 -5.41
CA THR A 159 -5.29 -13.20 -4.17
C THR A 159 -4.41 -12.55 -3.11
N GLY A 160 -3.21 -12.11 -3.48
CA GLY A 160 -2.29 -11.38 -2.59
C GLY A 160 -2.90 -10.10 -2.05
N LEU A 161 -3.51 -9.27 -2.90
CA LEU A 161 -4.18 -8.02 -2.50
C LEU A 161 -5.34 -8.29 -1.53
N ILE A 162 -6.14 -9.34 -1.77
CA ILE A 162 -7.23 -9.75 -0.87
C ILE A 162 -6.65 -10.17 0.49
N MET A 163 -5.63 -11.02 0.51
CA MET A 163 -4.98 -11.46 1.75
C MET A 163 -4.41 -10.28 2.55
N LEU A 164 -3.69 -9.37 1.89
CA LEU A 164 -3.15 -8.16 2.53
C LEU A 164 -4.25 -7.28 3.10
N THR A 165 -5.37 -7.14 2.38
CA THR A 165 -6.52 -6.37 2.86
C THR A 165 -7.14 -7.01 4.11
N MET A 166 -7.29 -8.34 4.13
CA MET A 166 -7.83 -9.06 5.28
C MET A 166 -6.91 -8.94 6.51
N ILE A 167 -5.58 -9.08 6.32
CA ILE A 167 -4.62 -8.87 7.40
C ILE A 167 -4.65 -7.41 7.88
N GLY A 168 -4.73 -6.46 6.95
CA GLY A 168 -4.89 -5.04 7.26
C GLY A 168 -6.09 -4.78 8.16
N TYR A 169 -7.24 -5.42 7.89
CA TYR A 169 -8.42 -5.35 8.77
C TYR A 169 -8.19 -5.93 10.16
N LEU A 170 -7.51 -7.07 10.26
CA LEU A 170 -7.19 -7.68 11.56
C LEU A 170 -6.32 -6.75 12.41
N ILE A 171 -5.28 -6.17 11.80
CA ILE A 171 -4.39 -5.20 12.48
C ILE A 171 -5.16 -3.91 12.83
N ALA A 172 -6.03 -3.44 11.94
CA ALA A 172 -6.94 -2.33 12.21
C ALA A 172 -7.79 -2.58 13.48
N GLY A 173 -8.40 -3.76 13.59
CA GLY A 173 -9.16 -4.16 14.78
C GLY A 173 -8.29 -4.21 16.04
N LEU A 174 -7.07 -4.76 15.94
CA LEU A 174 -6.14 -4.84 17.06
C LEU A 174 -5.67 -3.45 17.52
N THR A 175 -5.34 -2.57 16.57
CA THR A 175 -4.89 -1.20 16.87
C THR A 175 -5.99 -0.36 17.49
N MET A 176 -7.27 -0.59 17.17
CA MET A 176 -8.39 0.07 17.84
C MET A 176 -8.42 -0.18 19.36
N VAL A 177 -8.13 -1.40 19.79
CA VAL A 177 -8.14 -1.80 21.21
C VAL A 177 -6.84 -1.40 21.92
N THR A 178 -5.75 -1.27 21.16
CA THR A 178 -4.42 -1.00 21.73
C THR A 178 -4.22 0.48 22.05
N ALA A 179 -3.89 0.78 23.31
CA ALA A 179 -3.71 2.15 23.80
C ALA A 179 -2.29 2.73 23.57
N ARG A 180 -1.24 1.90 23.50
CA ARG A 180 0.16 2.33 23.33
C ARG A 180 0.90 1.44 22.34
N HIS A 181 1.92 1.97 21.66
CA HIS A 181 2.72 1.25 20.65
C HIS A 181 1.92 0.72 19.45
N TYR A 182 0.76 1.31 19.16
CA TYR A 182 -0.10 0.91 18.05
C TYR A 182 0.59 1.04 16.68
N ILE A 183 1.57 1.94 16.55
CA ILE A 183 2.35 2.17 15.32
C ILE A 183 3.16 0.91 14.94
N ALA A 184 3.84 0.32 15.94
CA ALA A 184 4.78 -0.75 15.71
C ALA A 184 4.11 -2.06 15.26
N ILE A 185 2.83 -2.26 15.56
CA ILE A 185 2.11 -3.51 15.24
C ILE A 185 2.08 -3.75 13.73
N GLY A 186 1.67 -2.74 12.95
CA GLY A 186 1.59 -2.86 11.50
C GLY A 186 2.97 -3.10 10.86
N GLU A 187 3.97 -2.34 11.29
CA GLU A 187 5.35 -2.43 10.80
C GLU A 187 5.99 -3.78 11.14
N SER A 188 5.71 -4.34 12.32
CA SER A 188 6.24 -5.64 12.74
C SER A 188 5.68 -6.78 11.90
N VAL A 189 4.36 -6.76 11.62
CA VAL A 189 3.74 -7.78 10.76
C VAL A 189 4.22 -7.64 9.32
N ALA A 190 4.39 -6.41 8.82
CA ALA A 190 4.99 -6.19 7.51
C ALA A 190 6.41 -6.77 7.46
N GLY A 191 7.26 -6.47 8.43
CA GLY A 191 8.62 -6.99 8.52
C GLY A 191 8.66 -8.53 8.58
N ALA A 192 7.73 -9.16 9.29
CA ALA A 192 7.62 -10.61 9.33
C ALA A 192 7.25 -11.22 7.96
N LEU A 193 6.53 -10.50 7.10
CA LEU A 193 6.23 -10.95 5.73
C LEU A 193 7.39 -10.74 4.75
N TYR A 194 8.43 -9.99 5.13
CA TYR A 194 9.62 -9.78 4.31
C TYR A 194 10.66 -10.89 4.46
N LEU A 195 10.70 -11.53 5.64
CA LEU A 195 11.62 -12.60 6.02
C LEU A 195 11.19 -13.95 5.41
#